data_AF-A0A3L7X4L9-F1
#
_entry.id   AF-A0A3L7X4L9-F1
#
_cell.length_a   1.000
_cell.length_b   1.000
_cell.length_c   1.000
_cell.angle_alpha   90.00
_cell.angle_beta   90.00
_cell.angle_gamma   90.00
#
_symmetry.space_group_name_H-M   'P 1'
#
loop_
_entity.id
_entity.type
_entity.pdbx_description
1 polymer ?
#
loop_
_entity_poly.entity_id
_entity_poly.type
_entity_poly.pdbx_seq_one_letter_code
_entity_poly.pdbx_strand_id
1 'polypeptide(L)'
;MPEHLHFWGRVYRPIVRRLGRWYRSSRYSESYAATLRPGSLVVHQQSIQLPGLPAALHGLRIAQFSDLHLGCFVRGVDGAQVVAQLNALQADVIVFTGDLVDFTSYPRNGTSPDIDITLNALHAKLGVFAVLGNHDYFAGVDAVAAALARNGVTVLRNSGAALQVEGAQLWLAGVDCAQLGFANLPAALAAAPADAPVVLLAHEPDYADEAAA
;
A
#
# COMPACT_ATOMS: atom_id res chain seq x y z
N MET A 1 -9.01 -1.94 -28.34
CA MET A 1 -9.60 -2.06 -26.99
C MET A 1 -8.66 -1.29 -26.07
N PRO A 2 -9.11 -0.33 -25.23
CA PRO A 2 -8.21 0.40 -24.35
C PRO A 2 -7.61 -0.53 -23.27
N GLU A 3 -6.32 -0.38 -22.97
CA GLU A 3 -5.53 -1.18 -22.03
C GLU A 3 -5.69 -0.61 -20.61
N HIS A 4 -6.14 -1.40 -19.62
CA HIS A 4 -6.46 -0.89 -18.27
C HIS A 4 -5.89 -1.76 -17.14
N LEU A 5 -5.28 -1.12 -16.13
CA LEU A 5 -5.06 -1.63 -14.78
C LEU A 5 -6.09 -1.02 -13.84
N HIS A 6 -6.63 -1.78 -12.89
CA HIS A 6 -7.59 -1.23 -11.92
C HIS A 6 -6.97 -1.11 -10.52
N PHE A 7 -6.88 0.12 -10.01
CA PHE A 7 -6.49 0.44 -8.64
C PHE A 7 -7.70 0.64 -7.76
N TRP A 8 -7.64 0.06 -6.57
CA TRP A 8 -8.67 0.18 -5.55
C TRP A 8 -8.02 0.80 -4.30
N GLY A 9 -8.24 2.09 -4.04
CA GLY A 9 -7.58 2.84 -2.96
C GLY A 9 -8.51 3.21 -1.80
N ARG A 10 -7.92 3.45 -0.62
CA ARG A 10 -8.60 3.83 0.64
C ARG A 10 -8.36 5.31 0.99
N VAL A 11 -9.33 5.93 1.65
CA VAL A 11 -9.12 7.13 2.49
C VAL A 11 -9.47 6.75 3.93
N TYR A 12 -8.51 6.84 4.86
CA TYR A 12 -8.77 6.73 6.29
C TYR A 12 -8.38 8.01 7.02
N ARG A 13 -9.16 8.40 8.03
CA ARG A 13 -8.92 9.58 8.86
C ARG A 13 -9.13 9.22 10.34
N PRO A 14 -8.07 9.25 11.16
CA PRO A 14 -8.23 9.65 12.55
C PRO A 14 -7.22 10.77 12.90
N ILE A 15 -7.72 11.88 13.44
CA ILE A 15 -6.96 12.98 14.06
C ILE A 15 -6.12 13.84 13.09
N VAL A 16 -6.72 14.94 12.62
CA VAL A 16 -5.96 16.10 12.14
C VAL A 16 -5.62 16.99 13.33
N ARG A 17 -4.36 16.98 13.76
CA ARG A 17 -3.77 18.10 14.51
C ARG A 17 -2.80 18.86 13.61
N ARG A 18 -3.36 19.90 12.98
CA ARG A 18 -2.77 21.21 12.65
C ARG A 18 -1.22 21.25 12.58
N LEU A 19 -0.67 21.31 11.36
CA LEU A 19 0.25 22.34 10.83
C LEU A 19 0.77 21.93 9.43
N GLY A 20 0.69 22.84 8.44
CA GLY A 20 1.30 22.73 7.10
C GLY A 20 0.50 21.92 6.06
N ARG A 21 -0.40 22.44 5.20
CA ARG A 21 -0.11 23.16 3.94
C ARG A 21 1.00 22.44 3.13
N TRP A 22 0.82 21.72 2.00
CA TRP A 22 -0.23 21.53 0.97
C TRP A 22 0.02 20.19 0.24
N TYR A 23 -1.03 19.45 -0.17
CA TYR A 23 -0.95 18.47 -1.27
C TYR A 23 -1.97 18.90 -2.33
N ARG A 24 -1.53 19.16 -3.56
CA ARG A 24 -2.37 19.73 -4.62
C ARG A 24 -2.28 18.89 -5.89
N SER A 25 -3.08 17.84 -5.96
CA SER A 25 -3.64 17.37 -7.23
C SER A 25 -5.06 16.83 -7.02
N SER A 26 -5.93 17.07 -7.99
CA SER A 26 -7.39 16.85 -8.03
C SER A 26 -8.27 17.84 -7.23
N ARG A 27 -8.92 18.76 -7.96
CA ARG A 27 -10.00 19.66 -7.49
C ARG A 27 -11.30 18.93 -7.08
N TYR A 28 -11.25 17.64 -6.79
CA TYR A 28 -12.41 16.82 -6.42
C TYR A 28 -12.42 16.40 -4.93
N SER A 29 -11.36 16.68 -4.17
CA SER A 29 -11.22 16.20 -2.79
C SER A 29 -11.90 17.08 -1.72
N GLU A 30 -12.03 18.39 -1.93
CA GLU A 30 -12.47 19.31 -0.87
C GLU A 30 -13.99 19.29 -0.62
N SER A 31 -14.82 19.08 -1.64
CA SER A 31 -16.30 19.13 -1.48
C SER A 31 -16.90 17.80 -1.00
N TYR A 32 -16.27 16.66 -1.30
CA TYR A 32 -16.77 15.33 -0.95
C TYR A 32 -16.37 14.89 0.47
N ALA A 33 -15.27 15.43 1.00
CA ALA A 33 -14.76 15.10 2.34
C ALA A 33 -15.71 15.51 3.48
N ALA A 34 -16.65 16.44 3.24
CA ALA A 34 -17.61 16.89 4.24
C ALA A 34 -18.78 15.90 4.48
N THR A 35 -18.93 14.86 3.64
CA THR A 35 -20.08 13.94 3.69
C THR A 35 -19.77 12.55 4.25
N LEU A 36 -18.49 12.23 4.49
CA LEU A 36 -18.09 10.89 4.92
C LEU A 36 -18.12 10.75 6.45
N ARG A 37 -18.81 9.70 6.94
CA ARG A 37 -18.92 9.40 8.37
C ARG A 37 -17.61 8.81 8.89
N PRO A 38 -17.16 9.14 10.11
CA PRO A 38 -16.09 8.41 10.77
C PRO A 38 -16.40 6.90 10.80
N GLY A 39 -15.48 6.08 10.31
CA GLY A 39 -15.64 4.61 10.26
C GLY A 39 -16.22 4.02 8.96
N SER A 40 -16.59 4.84 7.96
CA SER A 40 -16.97 4.29 6.65
C SER A 40 -15.73 3.99 5.82
N LEU A 41 -15.47 2.70 5.55
CA LEU A 41 -14.51 2.27 4.54
C LEU A 41 -15.06 2.63 3.15
N VAL A 42 -14.36 3.51 2.43
CA VAL A 42 -14.69 3.89 1.06
C VAL A 42 -13.67 3.29 0.12
N VAL A 43 -14.19 2.71 -0.95
CA VAL A 43 -13.40 2.05 -2.00
C VAL A 43 -13.39 2.96 -3.22
N HIS A 44 -12.21 3.40 -3.64
CA HIS A 44 -12.03 4.21 -4.84
C HIS A 44 -11.50 3.36 -5.98
N GLN A 45 -12.22 3.27 -7.09
CA GLN A 45 -11.79 2.55 -8.29
C GLN A 45 -11.18 3.51 -9.30
N GLN A 46 -9.99 3.18 -9.81
CA GLN A 46 -9.34 3.93 -10.88
C GLN A 46 -8.79 2.99 -11.94
N SER A 47 -9.12 3.24 -13.20
CA SER A 47 -8.53 2.54 -14.34
C SER A 47 -7.32 3.35 -14.85
N ILE A 48 -6.13 2.76 -14.82
CA ILE A 48 -4.89 3.34 -15.33
C ILE A 48 -4.60 2.75 -16.71
N GLN A 49 -4.39 3.60 -17.70
CA GLN A 49 -3.94 3.17 -19.03
C GLN A 49 -2.42 3.24 -19.07
N LEU A 50 -1.77 2.12 -19.39
CA LEU A 50 -0.33 2.04 -19.58
C LEU A 50 -0.05 1.70 -21.04
N PRO A 51 0.56 2.59 -21.83
CA PRO A 51 0.92 2.29 -23.21
C PRO A 51 1.86 1.09 -23.28
N GLY A 52 1.52 0.10 -24.12
CA GLY A 52 2.35 -1.08 -24.31
C GLY A 52 2.19 -2.10 -23.19
N LEU A 53 1.10 -2.06 -22.43
CA LEU A 53 0.78 -3.07 -21.43
C LEU A 53 0.55 -4.42 -22.15
N PRO A 54 1.30 -5.48 -21.80
CA PRO A 54 1.03 -6.81 -22.34
C PRO A 54 -0.44 -7.20 -22.20
N ALA A 55 -1.04 -7.76 -23.25
CA ALA A 55 -2.46 -8.09 -23.28
C ALA A 55 -2.89 -9.03 -22.12
N ALA A 56 -2.00 -9.91 -21.68
CA ALA A 56 -2.22 -10.80 -20.53
C ALA A 56 -2.37 -10.04 -19.18
N LEU A 57 -1.86 -8.81 -19.08
CA LEU A 57 -2.00 -7.96 -17.88
C LEU A 57 -3.23 -7.05 -17.97
N HIS A 58 -3.98 -7.09 -19.07
CA HIS A 58 -5.21 -6.32 -19.22
C HIS A 58 -6.23 -6.74 -18.16
N GLY A 59 -6.77 -5.76 -17.44
CA GLY A 59 -7.77 -6.00 -16.41
C GLY A 59 -7.20 -6.50 -15.09
N LEU A 60 -5.86 -6.56 -14.94
CA LEU A 60 -5.22 -6.87 -13.66
C LEU A 60 -5.67 -5.86 -12.59
N ARG A 61 -6.07 -6.38 -11.42
CA ARG A 61 -6.64 -5.61 -10.31
C ARG A 61 -5.68 -5.58 -9.13
N ILE A 62 -5.30 -4.38 -8.71
CA ILE A 62 -4.48 -4.14 -7.52
C ILE A 62 -5.34 -3.44 -6.47
N ALA A 63 -5.48 -4.06 -5.30
CA ALA A 63 -6.07 -3.41 -4.13
C ALA A 63 -4.97 -2.81 -3.27
N GLN A 64 -5.01 -1.49 -3.08
CA GLN A 64 -4.06 -0.74 -2.28
C GLN A 64 -4.73 -0.23 -1.01
N PHE A 65 -4.01 -0.34 0.10
CA PHE A 65 -4.37 0.29 1.36
C PHE A 65 -3.10 0.68 2.14
N SER A 66 -3.24 1.60 3.09
CA SER A 66 -2.16 2.11 3.92
C SER A 66 -2.72 2.58 5.27
N ASP A 67 -1.83 3.02 6.16
CA ASP A 67 -2.19 3.81 7.35
C ASP A 67 -3.25 3.13 8.22
N LEU A 68 -3.09 1.83 8.46
CA LEU A 68 -3.96 1.12 9.39
C LEU A 68 -3.76 1.63 10.82
N HIS A 69 -2.53 2.03 11.17
CA HIS A 69 -2.17 2.53 12.51
C HIS A 69 -2.75 1.62 13.61
N LEU A 70 -2.59 0.31 13.44
CA LEU A 70 -3.06 -0.68 14.41
C LEU A 70 -2.44 -0.37 15.78
N GLY A 71 -3.26 -0.47 16.81
CA GLY A 71 -2.91 -0.11 18.19
C GLY A 71 -3.30 1.30 18.61
N CYS A 72 -3.43 2.25 17.68
CA CYS A 72 -3.82 3.63 18.01
C CYS A 72 -5.15 3.62 18.80
N PHE A 73 -5.21 4.34 19.93
CA PHE A 73 -6.35 4.40 20.87
C PHE A 73 -7.70 4.80 20.25
N VAL A 74 -7.74 5.15 18.97
CA VAL A 74 -8.96 5.50 18.24
C VAL A 74 -9.67 4.23 17.77
N ARG A 75 -10.74 3.86 18.48
CA ARG A 75 -11.66 2.72 18.24
C ARG A 75 -12.44 2.77 16.90
N GLY A 76 -11.81 3.17 15.79
CA GLY A 76 -12.51 3.50 14.54
C GLY A 76 -12.46 2.45 13.44
N VAL A 77 -11.39 1.64 13.38
CA VAL A 77 -11.21 0.65 12.31
C VAL A 77 -10.95 -0.71 12.89
N ASP A 78 -11.91 -1.58 12.66
CA ASP A 78 -11.76 -3.01 12.84
C ASP A 78 -10.92 -3.56 11.67
N GLY A 79 -9.73 -4.06 11.97
CA GLY A 79 -8.85 -4.71 10.99
C GLY A 79 -9.56 -5.84 10.25
N ALA A 80 -10.43 -6.58 10.94
CA ALA A 80 -11.21 -7.65 10.32
C ALA A 80 -12.20 -7.11 9.27
N GLN A 81 -12.82 -5.95 9.52
CA GLN A 81 -13.71 -5.31 8.54
C GLN A 81 -12.94 -4.86 7.30
N VAL A 82 -11.71 -4.33 7.46
CA VAL A 82 -10.87 -3.95 6.32
C VAL A 82 -10.51 -5.16 5.48
N VAL A 83 -10.06 -6.23 6.13
CA VAL A 83 -9.69 -7.47 5.45
C VAL A 83 -10.87 -8.10 4.73
N ALA A 84 -12.04 -8.15 5.37
CA ALA A 84 -13.25 -8.66 4.75
C ALA A 84 -13.60 -7.89 3.47
N GLN A 85 -13.46 -6.56 3.48
CA GLN A 85 -13.69 -5.75 2.27
C GLN A 85 -12.61 -5.96 1.21
N LEU A 86 -11.33 -5.99 1.58
CA LEU A 86 -10.23 -6.24 0.63
C LEU A 86 -10.39 -7.59 -0.07
N ASN A 87 -10.73 -8.65 0.68
CA ASN A 87 -11.00 -9.97 0.11
C ASN A 87 -12.24 -9.97 -0.78
N ALA A 88 -13.29 -9.24 -0.40
CA ALA A 88 -14.51 -9.10 -1.21
C ALA A 88 -14.27 -8.36 -2.54
N LEU A 89 -13.21 -7.55 -2.65
CA LEU A 89 -12.81 -6.97 -3.93
C LEU A 89 -12.37 -8.04 -4.93
N GLN A 90 -11.88 -9.21 -4.47
CA GLN A 90 -11.28 -10.23 -5.34
C GLN A 90 -10.20 -9.62 -6.25
N ALA A 91 -9.31 -8.82 -5.65
CA ALA A 91 -8.15 -8.29 -6.36
C ALA A 91 -7.13 -9.39 -6.65
N ASP A 92 -6.34 -9.18 -7.69
CA ASP A 92 -5.31 -10.11 -8.11
C ASP A 92 -4.07 -10.00 -7.22
N VAL A 93 -3.77 -8.77 -6.81
CA VAL A 93 -2.69 -8.42 -5.89
C VAL A 93 -3.27 -7.50 -4.81
N ILE A 94 -2.84 -7.70 -3.58
CA ILE A 94 -3.05 -6.73 -2.50
C ILE A 94 -1.71 -6.09 -2.15
N VAL A 95 -1.67 -4.76 -2.05
CA VAL A 95 -0.48 -4.00 -1.66
C VAL A 95 -0.78 -3.13 -0.45
N PHE A 96 0.11 -3.17 0.54
CA PHE A 96 0.06 -2.34 1.73
C PHE A 96 1.20 -1.31 1.71
N THR A 97 0.87 -0.03 1.60
CA THR A 97 1.89 1.01 1.42
C THR A 97 2.21 1.75 2.71
N GLY A 98 2.59 1.01 3.76
CA GLY A 98 3.18 1.54 4.99
C GLY A 98 2.19 1.97 6.09
N ASP A 99 2.76 2.22 7.27
CA ASP A 99 2.10 2.64 8.51
C ASP A 99 1.09 1.61 9.02
N LEU A 100 1.60 0.39 9.27
CA LEU A 100 0.83 -0.72 9.84
C LEU A 100 0.48 -0.44 11.29
N VAL A 101 1.45 0.05 12.05
CA VAL A 101 1.37 0.20 13.51
C VAL A 101 1.66 1.63 13.95
N ASP A 102 1.00 2.06 15.02
CA ASP A 102 1.30 3.34 15.65
C ASP A 102 2.31 3.16 16.80
N PHE A 103 3.44 3.88 16.74
CA PHE A 103 4.51 3.85 17.73
C PHE A 103 4.03 4.22 19.16
N THR A 104 2.95 4.98 19.27
CA THR A 104 2.37 5.40 20.56
C THR A 104 1.79 4.24 21.36
N SER A 105 1.45 3.14 20.68
CA SER A 105 0.66 2.04 21.24
C SER A 105 1.47 0.74 21.37
N TYR A 106 2.53 0.59 20.58
CA TYR A 106 3.46 -0.55 20.64
C TYR A 106 4.93 -0.10 20.71
N PRO A 107 5.35 0.60 21.77
CA PRO A 107 6.75 1.01 21.87
C PRO A 107 7.65 -0.22 21.91
N ARG A 108 8.45 -0.40 20.85
CA ARG A 108 9.58 -1.34 20.72
C ARG A 108 9.28 -2.84 20.67
N ASN A 109 8.01 -3.27 20.62
CA ASN A 109 7.65 -4.67 20.37
C ASN A 109 7.01 -4.91 18.99
N GLY A 110 6.67 -3.84 18.25
CA GLY A 110 6.28 -3.84 16.82
C GLY A 110 5.17 -4.81 16.39
N THR A 111 4.48 -5.44 17.35
CA THR A 111 3.61 -6.58 17.11
C THR A 111 2.46 -6.61 18.10
N SER A 112 1.30 -7.05 17.63
CA SER A 112 0.13 -7.36 18.45
C SER A 112 -0.62 -8.55 17.84
N PRO A 113 -1.38 -9.31 18.63
CA PRO A 113 -2.22 -10.38 18.09
C PRO A 113 -3.20 -9.88 17.02
N ASP A 114 -3.65 -8.63 17.10
CA ASP A 114 -4.56 -8.03 16.12
C ASP A 114 -3.91 -7.88 14.75
N ILE A 115 -2.59 -7.65 14.69
CA ILE A 115 -1.83 -7.63 13.43
C ILE A 115 -1.87 -9.02 12.79
N ASP A 116 -1.58 -10.07 13.55
CA ASP A 116 -1.56 -11.44 13.02
C ASP A 116 -2.95 -11.88 12.56
N ILE A 117 -4.00 -11.56 13.31
CA ILE A 117 -5.40 -11.86 12.93
C ILE A 117 -5.77 -11.13 11.64
N THR A 118 -5.39 -9.85 11.52
CA THR A 118 -5.71 -9.03 10.35
C THR A 118 -4.95 -9.54 9.12
N LEU A 119 -3.63 -9.71 9.23
CA LEU A 119 -2.78 -10.03 8.09
C LEU A 119 -2.98 -11.45 7.57
N ASN A 120 -3.15 -12.45 8.45
CA ASN A 120 -3.34 -13.86 8.02
C ASN A 120 -4.61 -14.07 7.19
N ALA A 121 -5.60 -13.19 7.34
CA ALA A 121 -6.84 -13.29 6.60
C ALA A 121 -6.77 -12.62 5.21
N LEU A 122 -5.70 -11.88 4.88
CA LEU A 122 -5.53 -11.29 3.56
C LEU A 122 -5.18 -12.36 2.53
N HIS A 123 -5.91 -12.38 1.42
CA HIS A 123 -5.67 -13.33 0.35
C HIS A 123 -5.84 -12.69 -1.03
N ALA A 124 -4.82 -12.85 -1.88
CA ALA A 124 -4.83 -12.43 -3.27
C ALA A 124 -4.07 -13.45 -4.14
N LYS A 125 -4.55 -13.66 -5.37
CA LYS A 125 -4.08 -14.77 -6.23
C LYS A 125 -2.60 -14.68 -6.59
N LEU A 126 -2.07 -13.46 -6.71
CA LEU A 126 -0.67 -13.16 -7.04
C LEU A 126 0.14 -12.73 -5.80
N GLY A 127 -0.46 -12.80 -4.61
CA GLY A 127 0.19 -12.50 -3.35
C GLY A 127 -0.13 -11.14 -2.75
N VAL A 128 0.35 -10.95 -1.51
CA VAL A 128 0.21 -9.73 -0.73
C VAL A 128 1.59 -9.13 -0.52
N PHE A 129 1.75 -7.84 -0.82
CA PHE A 129 3.03 -7.15 -0.74
C PHE A 129 2.92 -5.93 0.16
N ALA A 130 4.02 -5.52 0.77
CA ALA A 130 4.07 -4.33 1.60
C ALA A 130 5.34 -3.52 1.41
N VAL A 131 5.24 -2.20 1.54
CA VAL A 131 6.37 -1.32 1.87
C VAL A 131 6.16 -0.76 3.28
N LEU A 132 7.21 -0.22 3.89
CA LEU A 132 7.18 0.27 5.27
C LEU A 132 7.05 1.79 5.28
N GLY A 133 6.28 2.30 6.25
CA GLY A 133 6.13 3.72 6.50
C GLY A 133 6.99 4.22 7.65
N ASN A 134 6.96 5.52 7.91
CA ASN A 134 7.75 6.13 8.96
C ASN A 134 7.28 5.70 10.37
N HIS A 135 6.00 5.42 10.59
CA HIS A 135 5.52 4.94 11.88
C HIS A 135 6.00 3.51 12.18
N ASP A 136 6.14 2.68 11.14
CA ASP A 136 6.70 1.33 11.29
C ASP A 136 8.15 1.39 11.80
N TYR A 137 8.92 2.37 11.32
CA TYR A 137 10.27 2.66 11.82
C TYR A 137 10.27 3.09 13.28
N PHE A 138 9.35 3.97 13.68
CA PHE A 138 9.24 4.43 15.06
C PHE A 138 8.79 3.32 16.02
N ALA A 139 8.03 2.33 15.54
CA ALA A 139 7.55 1.18 16.32
C ALA A 139 8.56 0.02 16.41
N GLY A 140 9.55 -0.04 15.49
CA GLY A 140 10.56 -1.09 15.40
C GLY A 140 10.47 -1.84 14.07
N VAL A 141 11.08 -1.26 13.03
CA VAL A 141 10.97 -1.69 11.62
C VAL A 141 11.15 -3.19 11.40
N ASP A 142 12.14 -3.83 12.04
CA ASP A 142 12.43 -5.24 11.82
C ASP A 142 11.35 -6.15 12.44
N ALA A 143 10.77 -5.75 13.57
CA ALA A 143 9.67 -6.48 14.20
C ALA A 143 8.39 -6.39 13.36
N VAL A 144 8.13 -5.22 12.78
CA VAL A 144 7.01 -4.99 11.85
C VAL A 144 7.20 -5.79 10.56
N ALA A 145 8.39 -5.74 9.96
CA ALA A 145 8.71 -6.50 8.76
C ALA A 145 8.61 -8.02 9.00
N ALA A 146 9.10 -8.49 10.15
CA ALA A 146 8.95 -9.89 10.55
C ALA A 146 7.47 -10.28 10.78
N ALA A 147 6.63 -9.35 11.24
CA ALA A 147 5.20 -9.56 11.36
C ALA A 147 4.50 -9.68 10.02
N LEU A 148 4.81 -8.81 9.07
CA LEU A 148 4.30 -8.92 7.71
C LEU A 148 4.72 -10.27 7.09
N ALA A 149 6.01 -10.59 7.15
CA ALA A 149 6.55 -11.82 6.58
C ALA A 149 5.94 -13.10 7.16
N ARG A 150 5.81 -13.20 8.50
CA ARG A 150 5.24 -14.42 9.13
C ARG A 150 3.77 -14.64 8.79
N ASN A 151 3.05 -13.59 8.39
CA ASN A 151 1.64 -13.66 7.97
C ASN A 151 1.49 -13.71 6.44
N GLY A 152 2.54 -14.10 5.71
CA GLY A 152 2.48 -14.32 4.26
C GLY A 152 2.57 -13.05 3.40
N VAL A 153 2.92 -11.90 3.99
CA VAL A 153 3.10 -10.65 3.26
C VAL A 153 4.56 -10.48 2.85
N THR A 154 4.80 -10.27 1.56
CA THR A 154 6.15 -10.00 1.04
C THR A 154 6.51 -8.54 1.24
N VAL A 155 7.47 -8.26 2.13
CA VAL A 155 7.95 -6.90 2.37
C VAL A 155 9.00 -6.52 1.33
N LEU A 156 8.76 -5.43 0.61
CA LEU A 156 9.67 -4.84 -0.35
C LEU A 156 10.38 -3.65 0.30
N ARG A 157 11.71 -3.73 0.43
CA ARG A 157 12.56 -2.67 1.01
C ARG A 157 13.68 -2.39 0.02
N ASN A 158 13.50 -1.38 -0.81
CA ASN A 158 14.39 -1.09 -1.94
C ASN A 158 14.64 -2.33 -2.81
N SER A 159 13.57 -3.09 -3.04
CA SER A 159 13.56 -4.35 -3.78
C SER A 159 12.30 -4.43 -4.63
N GLY A 160 12.23 -5.43 -5.50
CA GLY A 160 11.04 -5.65 -6.30
C GLY A 160 10.73 -7.13 -6.50
N ALA A 161 9.51 -7.38 -6.97
CA ALA A 161 8.99 -8.71 -7.23
C ALA A 161 8.33 -8.78 -8.61
N ALA A 162 8.56 -9.88 -9.30
CA ALA A 162 7.92 -10.18 -10.58
C ALA A 162 6.55 -10.81 -10.37
N LEU A 163 5.50 -10.15 -10.85
CA LEU A 163 4.15 -10.71 -10.91
C LEU A 163 3.95 -11.36 -12.28
N GLN A 164 3.81 -12.69 -12.30
CA GLN A 164 3.65 -13.46 -13.54
C GLN A 164 2.16 -13.69 -13.82
N VAL A 165 1.71 -13.33 -15.02
CA VAL A 165 0.32 -13.48 -15.47
C VAL A 165 0.32 -13.99 -16.91
N GLU A 166 -0.11 -15.24 -17.11
CA GLU A 166 -0.26 -15.87 -18.43
C GLU A 166 0.95 -15.70 -19.36
N GLY A 167 2.17 -15.76 -18.80
CA GLY A 167 3.43 -15.63 -19.54
C GLY A 167 3.92 -14.18 -19.74
N ALA A 168 3.15 -13.18 -19.31
CA ALA A 168 3.60 -11.80 -19.16
C ALA A 168 4.03 -11.50 -17.73
N GLN A 169 4.79 -10.42 -17.55
CA GLN A 169 5.32 -9.99 -16.27
C GLN A 169 5.00 -8.52 -15.99
N LEU A 170 4.60 -8.21 -14.76
CA LEU A 170 4.58 -6.87 -14.18
C LEU A 170 5.62 -6.81 -13.05
N TRP A 171 6.48 -5.79 -13.02
CA TRP A 171 7.42 -5.58 -11.93
C TRP A 171 6.79 -4.71 -10.84
N LEU A 172 6.73 -5.23 -9.62
CA LEU A 172 6.31 -4.48 -8.45
C LEU A 172 7.56 -4.01 -7.71
N ALA A 173 7.89 -2.73 -7.82
CA ALA A 173 9.02 -2.12 -7.12
C ALA A 173 8.55 -1.53 -5.79
N GLY A 174 9.28 -1.76 -4.71
CA GLY A 174 9.01 -1.13 -3.41
C GLY A 174 10.23 -0.40 -2.89
N VAL A 175 10.09 0.89 -2.62
CA VAL A 175 11.12 1.67 -1.94
C VAL A 175 10.88 1.68 -0.43
N ASP A 176 11.95 1.73 0.32
CA ASP A 176 11.89 1.92 1.77
C ASP A 176 11.55 3.39 2.12
N CYS A 177 11.28 3.69 3.39
CA CYS A 177 10.75 4.98 3.85
C CYS A 177 11.54 6.19 3.30
N ALA A 178 10.90 6.99 2.44
CA ALA A 178 11.51 8.15 1.81
C ALA A 178 11.66 9.32 2.79
N GLN A 179 10.70 9.48 3.71
CA GLN A 179 10.76 10.55 4.72
C GLN A 179 12.00 10.45 5.62
N LEU A 180 12.48 9.24 5.87
CA LEU A 180 13.67 8.98 6.68
C LEU A 180 14.96 8.85 5.83
N GLY A 181 14.86 9.02 4.51
CA GLY A 181 16.00 8.95 3.59
C GLY A 181 16.49 7.54 3.29
N PHE A 182 15.65 6.51 3.50
CA PHE A 182 15.99 5.11 3.21
C PHE A 182 15.57 4.67 1.80
N ALA A 183 14.79 5.46 1.08
CA ALA A 183 14.38 5.15 -0.29
C ALA A 183 15.58 5.03 -1.24
N ASN A 184 15.61 3.95 -2.02
CA ASN A 184 16.60 3.69 -3.05
C ASN A 184 15.92 3.04 -4.27
N LEU A 185 15.42 3.88 -5.18
CA LEU A 185 14.77 3.46 -6.42
C LEU A 185 15.68 2.63 -7.34
N PRO A 186 16.96 3.01 -7.58
CA PRO A 186 17.86 2.16 -8.37
C PRO A 186 17.96 0.72 -7.85
N ALA A 187 18.01 0.53 -6.53
CA ALA A 187 18.01 -0.80 -5.93
C ALA A 187 16.67 -1.55 -6.15
N ALA A 188 15.54 -0.85 -6.00
CA ALA A 188 14.20 -1.44 -6.22
C ALA A 188 13.96 -1.88 -7.67
N LEU A 189 14.66 -1.26 -8.63
CA LEU A 189 14.59 -1.55 -10.06
C LEU A 189 15.72 -2.44 -10.57
N ALA A 190 16.73 -2.75 -9.76
CA ALA A 190 17.96 -3.40 -10.23
C ALA A 190 17.73 -4.76 -10.91
N ALA A 191 16.66 -5.48 -10.52
CA ALA A 191 16.28 -6.77 -11.07
C ALA A 191 15.05 -6.70 -12.00
N ALA A 192 14.56 -5.50 -12.31
CA ALA A 192 13.43 -5.31 -13.22
C ALA A 192 13.84 -5.67 -14.66
N PRO A 193 13.08 -6.50 -15.38
CA PRO A 193 13.30 -6.68 -16.82
C PRO A 193 13.06 -5.37 -17.57
N ALA A 194 13.88 -5.08 -18.57
CA ALA A 194 13.86 -3.82 -19.30
C ALA A 194 12.49 -3.49 -19.94
N ASP A 195 11.77 -4.51 -20.40
CA ASP A 195 10.48 -4.36 -21.10
C ASP A 195 9.26 -4.62 -20.19
N ALA A 196 9.49 -4.90 -18.90
CA ALA A 196 8.38 -5.14 -17.99
C ALA A 196 7.77 -3.80 -17.52
N PRO A 197 6.43 -3.62 -17.58
CA PRO A 197 5.79 -2.51 -16.90
C PRO A 197 6.12 -2.53 -15.41
N VAL A 198 6.29 -1.36 -14.82
CA VAL A 198 6.64 -1.20 -13.40
C VAL A 198 5.52 -0.51 -12.65
N VAL A 199 5.15 -1.04 -11.49
CA VAL A 199 4.34 -0.35 -10.47
C VAL A 199 5.24 -0.09 -9.28
N LEU A 200 5.43 1.19 -8.96
CA LEU A 200 6.19 1.62 -7.79
C LEU A 200 5.27 1.75 -6.57
N LEU A 201 5.68 1.13 -5.47
CA LEU A 201 5.10 1.26 -4.14
C LEU A 201 6.01 2.16 -3.30
N ALA A 202 5.45 3.24 -2.78
CA ALA A 202 6.08 4.13 -1.81
C ALA A 202 5.05 4.51 -0.76
N HIS A 203 5.50 4.75 0.47
CA HIS A 203 4.62 5.25 1.53
C HIS A 203 4.38 6.76 1.36
N GLU A 204 5.45 7.51 1.13
CA GLU A 204 5.37 8.96 0.96
C GLU A 204 4.91 9.32 -0.47
N PRO A 205 3.77 10.01 -0.62
CA PRO A 205 3.21 10.31 -1.94
C PRO A 205 4.03 11.35 -2.70
N ASP A 206 4.81 12.19 -2.02
CA ASP A 206 5.74 13.15 -2.67
C ASP A 206 6.85 12.44 -3.46
N TYR A 207 7.24 11.23 -3.05
CA TYR A 207 8.27 10.44 -3.73
C TYR A 207 7.83 10.00 -5.14
N ALA A 208 6.52 9.93 -5.40
CA ALA A 208 6.00 9.59 -6.72
C ALA A 208 6.41 10.62 -7.79
N ASP A 209 6.45 11.90 -7.43
CA ASP A 209 6.87 12.97 -8.35
C ASP A 209 8.37 12.90 -8.62
N GLU A 210 9.18 12.58 -7.60
CA GLU A 210 10.64 12.39 -7.76
C GLU A 210 10.97 11.18 -8.62
N ALA A 211 10.24 10.07 -8.47
CA ALA A 211 10.47 8.85 -9.22
C ALA A 211 9.99 8.94 -10.69
N ALA A 212 9.07 9.85 -10.99
CA ALA A 212 8.52 10.06 -12.33
C ALA A 212 9.26 11.15 -13.13
N ALA A 213 10.20 11.87 -12.51
CA ALA A 213 11.00 12.94 -13.11
C ALA A 213 12.17 12.41 -13.96
#